data_AF-A0A178J3N1-F1
#
_entry.id   AF-A0A178J3N1-F1
#
_cell.length_a   1.000
_cell.length_b   1.000
_cell.length_c   1.000
_cell.angle_alpha   90.00
_cell.angle_beta   90.00
_cell.angle_gamma   90.00
#
_symmetry.space_group_name_H-M   'P 1'
#
loop_
_entity.id
_entity.type
_entity.pdbx_description
1 polymer ?
#
loop_
_entity_poly.entity_id
_entity_poly.type
_entity_poly.pdbx_seq_one_letter_code
_entity_poly.pdbx_strand_id
1 'polypeptide(L)' 'MARKTTLLSEYGCSLVLVEELGANGAVLSTSYEVIDVDGNIKSYSSKVAAKSAYANRVYEAEQRLGISSSPGMGM' A
#
# COMPACT_ATOMS: atom_id res chain seq x y z
N MET A 1 -0.59 6.84 -20.74
CA MET A 1 -0.02 7.67 -19.64
C MET A 1 -0.63 7.18 -18.35
N ALA A 2 0.13 7.03 -17.26
CA ALA A 2 -0.41 6.54 -16.00
C ALA A 2 -0.36 7.63 -14.92
N ARG A 3 -1.48 7.83 -14.22
CA ARG A 3 -1.58 8.69 -13.05
C ARG A 3 -1.44 7.84 -11.80
N LYS A 4 -0.53 8.23 -10.91
CA LYS A 4 -0.34 7.57 -9.62
C LYS A 4 -0.85 8.49 -8.50
N THR A 5 -1.64 7.93 -7.59
CA THR A 5 -2.18 8.64 -6.43
C THR A 5 -1.94 7.80 -5.18
N THR A 6 -1.15 8.29 -4.24
CA THR A 6 -0.97 7.61 -2.95
C THR A 6 -2.27 7.70 -2.14
N LEU A 7 -2.82 6.55 -1.77
CA LEU A 7 -4.05 6.43 -1.00
C LEU A 7 -3.77 6.36 0.51
N LEU A 8 -2.75 5.60 0.91
CA LEU A 8 -2.34 5.39 2.31
C LEU A 8 -0.81 5.30 2.36
N SER A 9 -0.22 5.71 3.49
CA SER A 9 1.22 5.61 3.72
C SER A 9 1.51 5.54 5.22
N GLU A 10 2.03 4.42 5.71
CA GLU A 10 2.31 4.16 7.13
C GLU A 10 3.55 3.26 7.28
N TYR A 11 4.38 3.55 8.28
CA TYR A 11 5.59 2.79 8.62
C TYR A 11 6.53 2.48 7.45
N GLY A 12 6.57 3.35 6.42
CA GLY A 12 7.38 3.15 5.21
C GLY A 12 6.70 2.30 4.12
N CYS A 13 5.51 1.75 4.38
CA CYS A 13 4.66 1.13 3.38
C CYS A 13 3.77 2.18 2.70
N SER A 14 3.38 1.94 1.45
CA SER A 14 2.43 2.80 0.73
C SER A 14 1.45 1.99 -0.12
N LEU A 15 0.20 2.43 -0.16
CA LEU A 15 -0.82 1.96 -1.09
C LEU A 15 -1.05 3.05 -2.14
N VAL A 16 -0.85 2.72 -3.41
CA VAL A 16 -0.95 3.64 -4.54
C VAL A 16 -2.03 3.17 -5.49
N LEU A 17 -2.91 4.08 -5.92
CA LEU A 17 -3.81 3.88 -7.06
C LEU A 17 -3.08 4.26 -8.34
N VAL A 18 -3.10 3.38 -9.33
CA VAL A 18 -2.54 3.60 -10.67
C VAL A 18 -3.69 3.60 -11.67
N GLU A 19 -3.92 4.74 -12.30
CA GLU A 19 -4.95 4.93 -13.32
C GLU A 19 -4.27 5.08 -14.68
N GLU A 20 -4.57 4.19 -15.61
CA GLU A 20 -4.17 4.36 -17.00
C GLU A 20 -5.12 5.31 -17.69
N LEU A 21 -4.58 6.41 -18.22
CA LEU A 21 -5.34 7.45 -18.90
C LEU A 21 -5.24 7.28 -20.41
N GLY A 22 -6.40 7.40 -21.06
CA GLY A 22 -6.53 7.51 -22.51
C GLY A 22 -6.13 8.89 -23.01
N ALA A 23 -6.05 9.04 -24.33
CA ALA A 23 -5.62 10.29 -24.99
C ALA A 23 -6.51 11.50 -24.67
N ASN A 24 -7.76 11.26 -24.26
CA ASN A 24 -8.72 12.28 -23.84
C ASN A 24 -8.69 12.57 -22.33
N GLY A 25 -7.77 11.97 -21.58
CA GLY A 25 -7.67 12.10 -20.12
C GLY A 25 -8.67 11.23 -19.34
N ALA A 26 -9.49 10.41 -20.00
CA ALA A 26 -10.39 9.47 -19.33
C ALA A 26 -9.61 8.28 -18.78
N VAL A 27 -10.04 7.76 -17.62
CA VAL A 27 -9.47 6.54 -17.02
C VAL A 27 -9.93 5.32 -17.83
N LEU A 28 -8.97 4.59 -18.40
CA LEU A 28 -9.18 3.35 -19.15
C LEU A 28 -9.11 2.12 -18.26
N SER A 29 -8.19 2.14 -17.29
CA SER A 29 -7.97 1.02 -16.37
C SER A 29 -7.48 1.54 -15.03
N THR A 30 -7.78 0.80 -13.98
CA THR A 30 -7.31 1.09 -12.62
C THR A 30 -6.64 -0.15 -12.05
N SER A 31 -5.48 0.04 -11.44
CA SER A 31 -4.78 -0.97 -10.66
C SER A 31 -4.25 -0.33 -9.38
N TYR A 32 -3.76 -1.15 -8.48
CA TYR A 32 -3.28 -0.72 -7.17
C TYR A 32 -1.89 -1.30 -6.95
N GLU A 33 -0.97 -0.49 -6.47
CA GLU A 33 0.38 -0.90 -6.11
C GLU A 33 0.53 -0.81 -4.59
N VAL A 34 1.06 -1.87 -3.99
CA VAL A 34 1.53 -1.86 -2.60
C VAL A 34 3.05 -1.82 -2.64
N ILE A 35 3.61 -0.80 -2.01
CA ILE A 35 5.05 -0.61 -1.84
C ILE A 35 5.36 -0.93 -0.39
N ASP A 36 6.23 -1.90 -0.13
CA ASP A 36 6.68 -2.20 1.23
C ASP A 36 7.87 -1.33 1.67
N VAL A 37 8.27 -1.47 2.94
CA VAL A 37 9.36 -0.70 3.55
C VAL A 37 10.71 -0.89 2.87
N ASP A 38 10.89 -2.04 2.23
CA ASP A 38 12.10 -2.41 1.50
C ASP A 38 12.04 -1.87 0.04
N GLY A 39 10.94 -1.19 -0.33
CA GLY A 39 10.70 -0.62 -1.65
C GLY A 39 10.16 -1.62 -2.67
N ASN A 40 9.78 -2.84 -2.27
CA ASN A 40 9.23 -3.82 -3.20
C ASN A 40 7.80 -3.43 -3.58
N ILE A 41 7.52 -3.48 -4.89
CA ILE A 41 6.23 -3.11 -5.44
C ILE A 41 5.48 -4.37 -5.86
N LYS A 42 4.24 -4.54 -5.37
CA LYS A 42 3.29 -5.55 -5.85
C LYS A 42 2.04 -4.90 -6.40
N SER A 43 1.66 -5.26 -7.63
CA SER A 43 0.48 -4.74 -8.30
C SER A 43 -0.73 -5.66 -8.12
N TYR A 44 -1.91 -5.08 -7.99
CA TYR A 44 -3.18 -5.73 -7.75
C TYR A 44 -4.26 -5.09 -8.65
N SER A 45 -5.10 -5.91 -9.27
CA SER A 45 -6.26 -5.43 -10.03
C SER A 45 -7.46 -5.06 -9.14
N SER A 46 -7.47 -5.50 -7.88
CA SER A 46 -8.55 -5.27 -6.93
C SER A 46 -8.12 -4.41 -5.75
N LYS A 47 -8.91 -3.37 -5.45
CA LYS A 47 -8.74 -2.48 -4.29
C LYS A 47 -8.73 -3.25 -2.97
N VAL A 48 -9.60 -4.24 -2.85
CA VAL A 48 -9.77 -5.03 -1.62
C VAL A 48 -8.54 -5.90 -1.39
N ALA A 49 -8.05 -6.57 -2.43
CA ALA A 49 -6.83 -7.36 -2.36
C ALA A 49 -5.62 -6.49 -2.01
N ALA A 50 -5.50 -5.31 -2.64
CA ALA A 50 -4.41 -4.38 -2.38
C ALA A 50 -4.44 -3.83 -0.94
N LYS A 51 -5.63 -3.49 -0.42
CA LYS A 51 -5.80 -3.04 0.97
C LYS A 51 -5.42 -4.11 1.98
N SER A 52 -5.85 -5.35 1.75
CA SER A 52 -5.49 -6.48 2.62
C SER A 52 -3.98 -6.73 2.62
N ALA A 53 -3.35 -6.72 1.44
CA ALA A 53 -1.91 -6.86 1.31
C ALA A 53 -1.15 -5.70 1.98
N TYR A 54 -1.59 -4.45 1.79
CA TYR A 54 -1.02 -3.28 2.45
C TYR A 54 -1.09 -3.41 3.98
N ALA A 55 -2.25 -3.77 4.54
CA ALA A 55 -2.41 -3.93 5.99
C ALA A 55 -1.45 -4.98 6.57
N ASN A 56 -1.27 -6.11 5.86
CA ASN A 56 -0.29 -7.12 6.26
C ASN A 56 1.14 -6.56 6.24
N ARG A 57 1.51 -5.82 5.18
CA ARG A 57 2.85 -5.21 5.09
C ARG A 57 3.09 -4.16 6.17
N VAL A 58 2.09 -3.35 6.49
CA VAL A 58 2.14 -2.36 7.57
C VAL A 58 2.33 -3.06 8.92
N TYR A 59 1.61 -4.15 9.18
CA TYR A 59 1.76 -4.93 10.40
C TYR A 59 3.14 -5.59 10.52
N GLU A 60 3.68 -6.15 9.43
CA GLU A 60 5.04 -6.69 9.38
C GLU A 60 6.09 -5.58 9.61
N ALA A 61 5.89 -4.40 9.03
CA ALA A 61 6.76 -3.23 9.20
C ALA A 61 6.76 -2.72 10.65
N GLU A 62 5.59 -2.58 11.26
CA GLU A 62 5.43 -2.15 12.65
C GLU A 62 6.18 -3.10 13.60
N GLN A 63 6.03 -4.41 13.42
CA GLN A 63 6.76 -5.42 14.20
C GLN A 63 8.28 -5.32 14.01
N ARG A 64 8.77 -5.10 12.79
CA ARG A 64 10.21 -4.97 12.50
C ARG A 64 10.82 -3.70 13.08
N LEU A 65 10.07 -2.60 13.10
CA LEU A 65 10.51 -1.34 13.66
C LEU A 65 10.52 -1.33 15.20
N GLY A 66 10.08 -2.42 15.84
CA GLY A 66 10.04 -2.51 17.30
C GLY A 66 9.09 -1.50 17.93
N ILE A 67 8.17 -0.94 17.14
CA ILE A 67 7.09 -0.08 17.62
C ILE A 67 6.03 -1.02 18.19
N SER A 68 6.42 -1.67 19.27
CA SER A 68 5.57 -2.57 20.01
C SER A 68 4.50 -1.73 20.67
N SER A 69 3.35 -1.61 20.00
CA SER A 69 2.07 -1.38 20.65
C SER A 69 1.66 -2.61 21.49
N SER A 70 2.60 -3.33 22.10
CA SER A 70 2.23 -4.31 23.12
C SER A 70 1.96 -3.50 24.38
N PRO A 71 0.75 -3.55 24.96
CA PRO A 71 0.64 -3.29 26.38
C PRO A 71 1.57 -4.33 27.02
N GLY A 72 2.68 -3.86 27.59
CA GLY A 72 3.49 -4.68 28.43
C GLY A 72 2.56 -5.31 29.46
N MET A 73 2.42 -6.63 29.39
CA MET A 73 1.83 -7.43 30.43
C MET A 73 2.79 -7.34 31.62
N GLY A 74 2.73 -6.21 32.32
CA GLY A 74 3.44 -5.95 33.55
C GLY A 74 2.87 -6.87 34.60
N MET A 75 3.71 -7.82 35.04
CA MET A 75 3.56 -8.53 36.30
C MET A 75 3.44 -7.57 37.48
#